data_AF-A0A182PQP7-F1
#
_entry.id   AF-A0A182PQP7-F1
#
_cell.length_a   1.000
_cell.length_b   1.000
_cell.length_c   1.000
_cell.angle_alpha   90.00
_cell.angle_beta   90.00
_cell.angle_gamma   90.00
#
_symmetry.space_group_name_H-M   'P 1'
#
loop_
_entity.id
_entity.type
_entity.pdbx_description
1 polymer ?
#
loop_
_entity_poly.entity_id
_entity_poly.type
_entity_poly.pdbx_seq_one_letter_code
_entity_poly.pdbx_strand_id
1 'polypeptide(L)'
;VVLVFILSIASLIIYFIDASNEEVERCQKWSNNITQQIDLAFNIFFMVYFFIRQKNGTPKVRHCGGGAVPCHLPHIERLSKALPPLRTGYLIRFFIAASDKLWFMLEMYSFVDYFTIPPSFVSIYLDRTWIGLRFLRALRLMTVPDILQYLNILKTSSSIRLAQLVSIFISVWLTAAGIIHLLENSGDPLEFNNPQQLSYWTCVYFLIVTMSTVGYGDVYCETVLGRTFLVFFLLVGLAMFASSIPEIIELVGSGSKYGGELKREQGKSCAQLAPSAQQVEQG
;
A
#
# COMPACT_ATOMS: atom_id res chain seq x y z
N VAL A 1 -2.58 -10.00 -11.85
CA VAL A 1 -2.09 -8.77 -11.17
C VAL A 1 -3.08 -7.63 -11.32
N VAL A 2 -3.36 -7.12 -12.53
CA VAL A 2 -4.32 -6.01 -12.74
C VAL A 2 -5.73 -6.30 -12.19
N LEU A 3 -6.27 -7.51 -12.41
CA LEU A 3 -7.55 -7.92 -11.85
C LEU A 3 -7.56 -7.89 -10.30
N VAL A 4 -6.50 -8.39 -9.67
CA VAL A 4 -6.32 -8.41 -8.21
C VAL A 4 -6.31 -7.00 -7.66
N PHE A 5 -5.68 -6.08 -8.39
CA PHE A 5 -5.65 -4.67 -8.04
C PHE A 5 -7.04 -4.03 -8.10
N ILE A 6 -7.76 -4.18 -9.21
CA ILE A 6 -9.11 -3.61 -9.38
C ILE A 6 -10.03 -4.13 -8.27
N LEU A 7 -9.99 -5.43 -7.98
CA LEU A 7 -10.77 -6.03 -6.89
C LEU A 7 -10.36 -5.50 -5.52
N SER A 8 -9.07 -5.22 -5.30
CA SER A 8 -8.61 -4.63 -4.04
C SER A 8 -9.12 -3.21 -3.84
N ILE A 9 -9.11 -2.38 -4.90
CA ILE A 9 -9.66 -1.02 -4.85
C ILE A 9 -11.17 -1.05 -4.66
N ALA A 10 -11.89 -1.93 -5.36
CA ALA A 10 -13.33 -2.12 -5.16
C ALA A 10 -13.65 -2.52 -3.71
N SER A 11 -12.88 -3.44 -3.13
CA SER A 11 -13.06 -3.87 -1.73
C SER A 11 -12.76 -2.76 -0.71
N LEU A 12 -11.87 -1.82 -1.05
CA LEU A 12 -11.56 -0.65 -0.22
C LEU A 12 -12.68 0.40 -0.30
N ILE A 13 -13.22 0.64 -1.50
CA ILE A 13 -14.36 1.54 -1.70
C ILE A 13 -15.58 1.03 -0.92
N ILE A 14 -15.85 -0.28 -1.00
CA ILE A 14 -16.89 -0.92 -0.21
C ILE A 14 -16.68 -0.68 1.29
N TYR A 15 -15.44 -0.84 1.77
CA TYR A 15 -15.12 -0.55 3.17
C TYR A 15 -15.44 0.91 3.53
N PHE A 16 -15.10 1.90 2.70
CA PHE A 16 -15.42 3.31 2.99
C PHE A 16 -16.92 3.59 3.00
N ILE A 17 -17.70 2.92 2.14
CA ILE A 17 -19.16 3.04 2.14
C ILE A 17 -19.77 2.41 3.39
N ASP A 18 -19.25 1.27 3.83
CA ASP A 18 -19.74 0.64 5.05
C ASP A 18 -19.31 1.45 6.30
N ALA A 19 -18.06 1.90 6.35
CA ALA A 19 -17.46 2.63 7.47
C ALA A 19 -17.90 4.11 7.56
N SER A 20 -18.52 4.66 6.51
CA SER A 20 -19.15 5.98 6.63
C SER A 20 -20.36 5.97 7.55
N ASN A 21 -20.93 4.79 7.80
CA ASN A 21 -21.97 4.63 8.80
C ASN A 21 -21.35 4.51 10.19
N GLU A 22 -21.91 5.20 11.18
CA GLU A 22 -21.35 5.39 12.53
C GLU A 22 -21.26 4.10 13.39
N GLU A 23 -21.78 2.98 12.89
CA GLU A 23 -21.85 1.71 13.64
C GLU A 23 -20.79 0.71 13.16
N VAL A 24 -19.94 0.24 14.09
CA VAL A 24 -18.90 -0.78 13.83
C VAL A 24 -19.48 -2.21 13.77
N GLU A 25 -20.61 -2.44 14.43
CA GLU A 25 -21.30 -3.73 14.45
C GLU A 25 -22.78 -3.57 14.08
N ARG A 26 -23.26 -4.39 13.15
CA ARG A 26 -24.70 -4.46 12.83
C ARG A 26 -25.24 -5.86 13.00
N CYS A 27 -26.43 -5.93 13.59
CA CYS A 27 -27.22 -7.15 13.72
C CYS A 27 -28.18 -7.26 12.53
N GLN A 28 -27.67 -7.56 11.35
CA GLN A 28 -28.48 -7.70 10.15
C GLN A 28 -28.18 -9.03 9.46
N LYS A 29 -29.24 -9.77 9.14
CA LYS A 29 -29.14 -11.08 8.47
C LYS A 29 -28.34 -10.95 7.16
N TRP A 30 -27.41 -11.86 6.94
CA TRP A 30 -26.50 -11.89 5.79
C TRP A 30 -27.23 -11.79 4.43
N SER A 31 -28.42 -12.40 4.33
CA SER A 31 -29.23 -12.39 3.10
C SER A 31 -29.63 -10.98 2.65
N ASN A 32 -29.73 -10.01 3.57
CA ASN A 32 -30.18 -8.66 3.25
C ASN A 32 -29.02 -7.68 2.98
N ASN A 33 -27.77 -8.09 3.19
CA ASN A 33 -26.59 -7.24 3.09
C ASN A 33 -25.80 -7.53 1.80
N ILE A 34 -26.19 -6.87 0.71
CA ILE A 34 -25.54 -7.02 -0.61
C ILE A 34 -24.04 -6.67 -0.53
N THR A 35 -23.68 -5.63 0.22
CA THR A 35 -22.29 -5.18 0.39
C THR A 35 -21.40 -6.27 0.99
N GLN A 36 -21.90 -7.00 1.99
CA GLN A 36 -21.16 -8.10 2.62
C GLN A 36 -21.04 -9.32 1.70
N GLN A 37 -22.04 -9.58 0.87
CA GLN A 37 -21.99 -10.66 -0.12
C GLN A 37 -20.93 -10.38 -1.20
N ILE A 38 -20.86 -9.14 -1.69
CA ILE A 38 -19.83 -8.71 -2.63
C ILE A 38 -18.44 -8.79 -1.98
N ASP A 39 -18.31 -8.33 -0.74
CA ASP A 39 -17.05 -8.39 0.01
C ASP A 39 -16.54 -9.83 0.20
N LEU A 40 -17.45 -10.74 0.55
CA LEU A 40 -17.17 -12.16 0.67
C LEU A 40 -16.70 -12.74 -0.67
N ALA A 41 -17.39 -12.42 -1.77
CA ALA A 41 -17.00 -12.89 -3.09
C ALA A 41 -15.57 -12.45 -3.46
N PHE A 42 -15.20 -11.22 -3.13
CA PHE A 42 -13.83 -10.73 -3.32
C PHE A 42 -12.82 -11.46 -2.41
N ASN A 43 -13.15 -11.70 -1.13
CA ASN A 43 -12.27 -12.44 -0.22
C ASN A 43 -12.07 -13.91 -0.67
N ILE A 44 -13.13 -14.57 -1.15
CA ILE A 44 -13.04 -15.92 -1.72
C ILE A 44 -12.13 -15.91 -2.96
N PHE A 45 -12.27 -14.91 -3.84
CA PHE A 45 -11.37 -14.75 -4.98
C PHE A 45 -9.91 -14.59 -4.55
N PHE A 46 -9.62 -13.75 -3.53
CA PHE A 46 -8.26 -13.59 -3.01
C PHE A 46 -7.70 -14.89 -2.41
N MET A 47 -8.53 -15.64 -1.69
CA MET A 47 -8.16 -16.94 -1.13
C MET A 47 -7.80 -17.93 -2.24
N VAL A 48 -8.64 -18.06 -3.28
CA VAL A 48 -8.35 -18.90 -4.45
C VAL A 48 -7.10 -18.43 -5.19
N TYR A 49 -6.92 -17.13 -5.39
CA TYR A 49 -5.72 -16.55 -6.00
C TYR A 49 -4.45 -16.91 -5.20
N PHE A 50 -4.51 -16.84 -3.87
CA PHE A 50 -3.41 -17.25 -2.98
C PHE A 50 -3.07 -18.74 -3.16
N PHE A 51 -4.07 -19.63 -3.18
CA PHE A 51 -3.84 -21.07 -3.39
C PHE A 51 -3.28 -21.40 -4.78
N ILE A 52 -3.74 -20.72 -5.83
CA ILE A 52 -3.20 -20.89 -7.20
C ILE A 52 -1.75 -20.38 -7.26
N ARG A 53 -1.46 -19.23 -6.64
CA ARG A 53 -0.09 -18.67 -6.57
C ARG A 53 0.85 -19.60 -5.80
N GLN A 54 0.40 -20.21 -4.70
CA GLN A 54 1.15 -21.20 -3.93
C GLN A 54 1.47 -22.47 -4.74
N LYS A 55 0.55 -22.94 -5.60
CA LYS A 55 0.79 -24.09 -6.49
C LYS A 55 1.80 -23.75 -7.60
N ASN A 56 1.67 -22.59 -8.24
CA ASN A 56 2.58 -22.16 -9.30
C ASN A 56 3.96 -21.68 -8.80
N GLY A 57 4.08 -21.32 -7.52
CA GLY A 57 5.34 -20.96 -6.86
C GLY A 57 6.17 -22.18 -6.40
N THR A 58 5.67 -23.41 -6.57
CA THR A 58 6.54 -24.58 -6.38
C THR A 58 7.60 -24.58 -7.48
N PRO A 59 8.90 -24.57 -7.15
CA PRO A 59 9.90 -24.79 -8.18
C PRO A 59 9.57 -26.15 -8.80
N LYS A 60 9.25 -26.15 -10.10
CA LYS A 60 9.25 -27.38 -10.90
C LYS A 60 10.61 -28.01 -10.60
N VAL A 61 10.62 -29.11 -9.86
CA VAL A 61 11.80 -29.96 -9.76
C VAL A 61 12.04 -30.43 -11.19
N ARG A 62 12.88 -29.69 -11.89
CA ARG A 62 13.33 -30.03 -13.22
C ARG A 62 14.11 -31.32 -12.99
N HIS A 63 13.52 -32.45 -13.35
CA HIS A 63 14.29 -33.66 -13.55
C HIS A 63 15.24 -33.36 -14.71
N CYS A 64 16.43 -32.86 -14.38
CA CYS A 64 17.55 -32.89 -15.30
C CYS A 64 17.97 -34.36 -15.40
N GLY A 65 17.34 -35.08 -16.32
CA GLY A 65 17.95 -36.26 -16.90
C GLY A 65 19.21 -35.83 -17.63
N GLY A 66 20.36 -36.32 -17.15
CA GLY A 66 21.61 -36.43 -17.90
C GLY A 66 22.33 -35.14 -18.30
N GLY A 67 23.44 -34.85 -17.61
CA GLY A 67 24.60 -34.16 -18.20
C GLY A 67 24.83 -32.69 -17.80
N ALA A 68 26.03 -32.46 -17.22
CA ALA A 68 26.79 -31.20 -17.13
C ALA A 68 26.38 -30.06 -16.14
N VAL A 69 26.99 -30.08 -14.94
CA VAL A 69 27.81 -29.06 -14.19
C VAL A 69 27.77 -27.56 -14.64
N PRO A 70 28.08 -26.52 -13.79
CA PRO A 70 27.80 -26.22 -12.36
C PRO A 70 27.17 -24.80 -12.12
N CYS A 71 26.62 -24.53 -10.92
CA CYS A 71 26.58 -23.16 -10.36
C CYS A 71 26.82 -23.18 -8.83
N HIS A 72 27.65 -22.23 -8.40
CA HIS A 72 28.29 -22.08 -7.09
C HIS A 72 27.35 -22.02 -5.86
N LEU A 73 27.61 -22.88 -4.86
CA LEU A 73 27.44 -22.57 -3.42
C LEU A 73 28.31 -23.54 -2.58
N PRO A 74 29.53 -23.17 -2.11
CA PRO A 74 30.54 -24.19 -1.81
C PRO A 74 30.52 -24.84 -0.42
N HIS A 75 29.80 -24.32 0.58
CA HIS A 75 30.11 -24.71 1.98
C HIS A 75 29.05 -25.51 2.74
N ILE A 76 27.78 -25.51 2.35
CA ILE A 76 26.72 -26.18 3.14
C ILE A 76 26.41 -27.60 2.63
N GLU A 77 26.79 -27.93 1.39
CA GLU A 77 26.35 -29.19 0.77
C GLU A 77 27.26 -30.40 1.07
N ARG A 78 28.50 -30.18 1.52
CA ARG A 78 29.43 -31.28 1.84
C ARG A 78 29.11 -31.97 3.17
N LEU A 79 28.46 -31.28 4.12
CA LEU A 79 28.05 -31.90 5.39
C LEU A 79 26.79 -32.78 5.25
N SER A 80 25.96 -32.57 4.22
CA SER A 80 24.71 -33.31 4.04
C SER A 80 24.93 -34.74 3.51
N LYS A 81 26.07 -35.02 2.85
CA LYS A 81 26.37 -36.32 2.24
C LYS A 81 26.98 -37.35 3.21
N ALA A 82 27.30 -36.97 4.43
CA ALA A 82 27.96 -37.85 5.42
C ALA A 82 27.01 -38.44 6.48
N LEU A 83 25.72 -38.06 6.48
CA LEU A 83 24.78 -38.47 7.52
C LEU A 83 23.75 -39.49 6.97
N PRO A 84 23.58 -40.68 7.59
CA PRO A 84 22.60 -41.66 7.15
C PRO A 84 21.16 -41.10 7.22
N PRO A 85 20.20 -41.67 6.45
CA PRO A 85 18.87 -41.11 6.24
C PRO A 85 17.98 -41.34 7.46
N LEU A 86 18.29 -40.67 8.57
CA LEU A 86 17.41 -40.55 9.71
C LEU A 86 16.37 -39.47 9.44
N ARG A 87 15.15 -39.67 9.96
CA ARG A 87 13.96 -38.79 9.88
C ARG A 87 14.25 -37.29 10.07
N THR A 88 15.36 -36.93 10.70
CA THR A 88 15.90 -35.58 10.82
C THR A 88 16.19 -34.91 9.46
N GLY A 89 16.66 -35.64 8.45
CA GLY A 89 16.93 -35.07 7.12
C GLY A 89 15.67 -34.61 6.37
N TYR A 90 14.55 -35.32 6.57
CA TYR A 90 13.25 -34.93 6.01
C TYR A 90 12.68 -33.71 6.72
N LEU A 91 12.79 -33.63 8.04
CA LEU A 91 12.33 -32.47 8.81
C LEU A 91 13.17 -31.22 8.50
N ILE A 92 14.48 -31.34 8.32
CA ILE A 92 15.35 -30.21 7.94
C ILE A 92 15.04 -29.76 6.50
N ARG A 93 14.87 -30.68 5.55
CA ARG A 93 14.43 -30.34 4.19
C ARG A 93 13.01 -29.76 4.17
N PHE A 94 12.12 -30.24 5.04
CA PHE A 94 10.78 -29.69 5.19
C PHE A 94 10.82 -28.30 5.84
N PHE A 95 11.68 -28.04 6.83
CA PHE A 95 11.88 -26.72 7.43
C PHE A 95 12.54 -25.74 6.47
N ILE A 96 13.48 -26.19 5.64
CA ILE A 96 14.12 -25.35 4.60
C ILE A 96 13.11 -25.07 3.47
N ALA A 97 12.35 -26.06 3.00
CA ALA A 97 11.28 -25.86 2.02
C ALA A 97 10.06 -25.10 2.58
N ALA A 98 9.83 -25.17 3.89
CA ALA A 98 8.81 -24.39 4.59
C ALA A 98 9.30 -22.99 4.93
N SER A 99 10.60 -22.77 5.12
CA SER A 99 11.20 -21.44 5.32
C SER A 99 10.88 -20.52 4.14
N ASP A 100 11.06 -21.02 2.91
CA ASP A 100 10.72 -20.25 1.70
C ASP A 100 9.20 -19.98 1.60
N LYS A 101 8.37 -20.94 2.06
CA LYS A 101 6.91 -20.77 2.11
C LYS A 101 6.43 -19.84 3.24
N LEU A 102 7.13 -19.79 4.36
CA LEU A 102 6.83 -18.93 5.50
C LEU A 102 7.29 -17.49 5.24
N TRP A 103 8.45 -17.30 4.62
CA TRP A 103 8.87 -15.99 4.11
C TRP A 103 7.90 -15.47 3.04
N PHE A 104 7.37 -16.36 2.21
CA PHE A 104 6.33 -16.02 1.25
C PHE A 104 4.95 -15.76 1.88
N MET A 105 4.60 -16.44 2.98
CA MET A 105 3.43 -16.09 3.81
C MET A 105 3.60 -14.78 4.58
N LEU A 106 4.84 -14.38 4.87
CA LEU A 106 5.22 -13.12 5.53
C LEU A 106 5.46 -11.96 4.55
N GLU A 107 5.23 -12.16 3.25
CA GLU A 107 5.17 -11.04 2.32
C GLU A 107 4.07 -10.08 2.79
N MET A 108 4.39 -8.78 2.92
CA MET A 108 3.56 -7.73 3.56
C MET A 108 2.06 -7.79 3.17
N TYR A 109 1.76 -8.24 1.94
CA TYR A 109 0.42 -8.37 1.39
C TYR A 109 -0.35 -9.61 1.88
N SER A 110 0.33 -10.73 2.09
CA SER A 110 -0.29 -11.97 2.60
C SER A 110 -0.75 -11.80 4.05
N PHE A 111 -0.10 -10.90 4.82
CA PHE A 111 -0.52 -10.54 6.17
C PHE A 111 -1.88 -9.84 6.17
N VAL A 112 -2.10 -8.86 5.29
CA VAL A 112 -3.40 -8.18 5.15
C VAL A 112 -4.52 -9.16 4.85
N ASP A 113 -4.25 -10.16 4.01
CA ASP A 113 -5.22 -11.20 3.65
C ASP A 113 -5.52 -12.11 4.84
N TYR A 114 -4.51 -12.44 5.64
CA TYR A 114 -4.67 -13.24 6.84
C TYR A 114 -5.57 -12.58 7.90
N PHE A 115 -5.51 -11.26 8.09
CA PHE A 115 -6.36 -10.57 9.06
C PHE A 115 -7.75 -10.22 8.51
N THR A 116 -7.93 -10.14 7.20
CA THR A 116 -9.20 -9.73 6.59
C THR A 116 -10.09 -10.90 6.20
N ILE A 117 -9.52 -12.08 5.90
CA ILE A 117 -10.28 -13.25 5.44
C ILE A 117 -11.04 -13.96 6.59
N PRO A 118 -10.41 -14.34 7.73
CA PRO A 118 -11.10 -15.09 8.79
C PRO A 118 -12.29 -14.34 9.41
N PRO A 119 -12.20 -13.03 9.72
CA PRO A 119 -13.36 -12.29 10.25
C PRO A 119 -14.56 -12.29 9.30
N SER A 120 -14.33 -12.29 7.98
CA SER A 120 -15.41 -12.35 6.99
C SER A 120 -16.17 -13.68 7.02
N PHE A 121 -15.47 -14.80 7.23
CA PHE A 121 -16.11 -16.11 7.39
C PHE A 121 -16.83 -16.24 8.73
N VAL A 122 -16.22 -15.75 9.82
CA VAL A 122 -16.83 -15.75 11.16
C VAL A 122 -18.11 -14.91 11.19
N SER A 123 -18.12 -13.77 10.50
CA SER A 123 -19.28 -12.89 10.36
C SER A 123 -20.51 -13.58 9.74
N ILE A 124 -20.29 -14.55 8.85
CA ILE A 124 -21.36 -15.35 8.24
C ILE A 124 -21.86 -16.40 9.24
N TYR A 125 -20.94 -17.04 9.96
CA TYR A 125 -21.30 -18.07 10.94
C TYR A 125 -22.12 -17.52 12.11
N LEU A 126 -21.85 -16.26 12.50
CA LEU A 126 -22.51 -15.59 13.63
C LEU A 126 -23.69 -14.68 13.22
N ASP A 127 -24.04 -14.57 11.93
CA ASP A 127 -25.07 -13.66 11.41
C ASP A 127 -24.92 -12.20 11.90
N ARG A 128 -23.67 -11.77 12.18
CA ARG A 128 -23.32 -10.44 12.67
C ARG A 128 -22.25 -9.83 11.79
N THR A 129 -22.42 -8.57 11.39
CA THR A 129 -21.44 -7.87 10.57
C THR A 129 -20.49 -7.09 11.46
N TRP A 130 -19.21 -7.48 11.49
CA TRP A 130 -18.14 -6.73 12.15
C TRP A 130 -17.27 -6.03 11.11
N ILE A 131 -17.17 -4.69 11.21
CA ILE A 131 -16.37 -3.88 10.28
C ILE A 131 -14.87 -3.88 10.61
N GLY A 132 -14.49 -4.42 11.77
CA GLY A 132 -13.29 -4.03 12.52
C GLY A 132 -11.98 -4.02 11.72
N LEU A 133 -11.40 -5.18 11.41
CA LEU A 133 -10.07 -5.25 10.79
C LEU A 133 -10.05 -4.98 9.27
N ARG A 134 -11.17 -4.57 8.68
CA ARG A 134 -11.29 -4.38 7.22
C ARG A 134 -10.46 -3.20 6.70
N PHE A 135 -10.13 -2.22 7.54
CA PHE A 135 -9.30 -1.06 7.17
C PHE A 135 -7.88 -1.44 6.74
N LEU A 136 -7.36 -2.61 7.16
CA LEU A 136 -6.01 -3.08 6.79
C LEU A 136 -5.85 -3.23 5.28
N ARG A 137 -6.95 -3.34 4.52
CA ARG A 137 -6.92 -3.35 3.05
C ARG A 137 -6.36 -2.07 2.44
N ALA A 138 -6.42 -0.93 3.16
CA ALA A 138 -5.83 0.32 2.70
C ALA A 138 -4.31 0.20 2.48
N LEU A 139 -3.61 -0.68 3.22
CA LEU A 139 -2.19 -0.96 3.01
C LEU A 139 -1.87 -1.50 1.61
N ARG A 140 -2.84 -2.09 0.90
CA ARG A 140 -2.64 -2.55 -0.49
C ARG A 140 -2.42 -1.38 -1.47
N LEU A 141 -2.79 -0.14 -1.09
CA LEU A 141 -2.51 1.05 -1.90
C LEU A 141 -1.00 1.26 -2.11
N MET A 142 -0.13 0.70 -1.27
CA MET A 142 1.33 0.73 -1.47
C MET A 142 1.78 0.06 -2.79
N THR A 143 0.98 -0.84 -3.37
CA THR A 143 1.29 -1.54 -4.64
C THR A 143 0.84 -0.79 -5.89
N VAL A 144 0.06 0.28 -5.74
CA VAL A 144 -0.44 1.11 -6.86
C VAL A 144 0.68 1.52 -7.82
N PRO A 145 1.85 2.00 -7.35
CA PRO A 145 2.93 2.45 -8.25
C PRO A 145 3.52 1.33 -9.10
N ASP A 146 3.66 0.12 -8.55
CA ASP A 146 4.23 -1.03 -9.28
C ASP A 146 3.28 -1.50 -10.39
N ILE A 147 1.98 -1.40 -10.14
CA ILE A 147 0.96 -1.74 -11.13
C ILE A 147 0.87 -0.64 -12.19
N LEU A 148 1.04 0.62 -11.81
CA LEU A 148 1.05 1.73 -12.75
C LEU A 148 2.28 1.72 -13.67
N GLN A 149 3.41 1.20 -13.18
CA GLN A 149 4.57 0.84 -14.00
C GLN A 149 4.28 -0.32 -14.94
N TYR A 150 3.62 -1.39 -14.45
CA TYR A 150 3.22 -2.53 -15.28
C TYR A 150 2.27 -2.11 -16.42
N LEU A 151 1.38 -1.13 -16.18
CA LEU A 151 0.48 -0.55 -17.18
C LEU A 151 1.17 0.46 -18.13
N ASN A 152 2.48 0.68 -17.98
CA ASN A 152 3.29 1.60 -18.79
C ASN A 152 2.79 3.06 -18.78
N ILE A 153 2.07 3.46 -17.71
CA ILE A 153 1.56 4.82 -17.50
C ILE A 153 2.66 5.71 -16.91
N LEU A 154 3.41 5.19 -15.93
CA LEU A 154 4.59 5.85 -15.36
C LEU A 154 5.85 5.38 -16.09
N LYS A 155 6.34 6.17 -17.03
CA LYS A 155 7.55 5.85 -17.81
C LYS A 155 8.84 6.38 -17.17
N THR A 156 8.73 7.44 -16.38
CA THR A 156 9.87 8.13 -15.79
C THR A 156 10.13 7.64 -14.36
N SER A 157 11.39 7.34 -14.03
CA SER A 157 11.82 6.92 -12.69
C SER A 157 11.45 7.93 -11.58
N SER A 158 11.53 9.23 -11.87
CA SER A 158 11.11 10.31 -10.97
C SER A 158 9.63 10.23 -10.61
N SER A 159 8.76 10.00 -11.60
CA SER A 159 7.31 9.88 -11.38
C SER A 159 6.95 8.59 -10.64
N ILE A 160 7.72 7.52 -10.84
CA ILE A 160 7.58 6.26 -10.11
C ILE A 160 7.87 6.48 -8.62
N ARG A 161 9.01 7.09 -8.29
CA ARG A 161 9.38 7.39 -6.89
C ARG A 161 8.37 8.31 -6.22
N LEU A 162 7.91 9.35 -6.92
CA LEU A 162 6.87 10.25 -6.43
C LEU A 162 5.57 9.49 -6.13
N ALA A 163 5.11 8.65 -7.08
CA ALA A 163 3.91 7.85 -6.88
C ALA A 163 4.06 6.86 -5.73
N GLN A 164 5.24 6.25 -5.55
CA GLN A 164 5.55 5.38 -4.42
C GLN A 164 5.40 6.11 -3.10
N LEU A 165 6.06 7.26 -2.96
CA LEU A 165 6.05 8.06 -1.75
C LEU A 165 4.62 8.53 -1.40
N VAL A 166 3.87 9.05 -2.38
CA VAL A 166 2.46 9.48 -2.19
C VAL A 166 1.56 8.30 -1.81
N SER A 167 1.71 7.15 -2.48
CA SER A 167 0.90 5.97 -2.20
C SER A 167 1.14 5.40 -0.80
N ILE A 168 2.40 5.40 -0.34
CA ILE A 168 2.78 4.98 1.01
C ILE A 168 2.16 5.93 2.03
N PHE A 169 2.29 7.24 1.84
CA PHE A 169 1.71 8.24 2.75
C PHE A 169 0.19 8.09 2.90
N ILE A 170 -0.55 8.01 1.78
CA ILE A 170 -2.01 7.85 1.78
C ILE A 170 -2.41 6.52 2.44
N SER A 171 -1.71 5.42 2.14
CA SER A 171 -2.04 4.09 2.67
C SER A 171 -1.87 4.00 4.19
N VAL A 172 -0.77 4.53 4.73
CA VAL A 172 -0.50 4.55 6.18
C VAL A 172 -1.54 5.40 6.89
N TRP A 173 -1.89 6.53 6.29
CA TRP A 173 -2.85 7.45 6.85
C TRP A 173 -4.28 6.88 6.95
N LEU A 174 -4.79 6.29 5.87
CA LEU A 174 -6.09 5.63 5.86
C LEU A 174 -6.12 4.44 6.82
N THR A 175 -5.01 3.70 6.93
CA THR A 175 -4.90 2.59 7.88
C THR A 175 -4.95 3.11 9.32
N ALA A 176 -4.23 4.17 9.65
CA ALA A 176 -4.25 4.79 10.96
C ALA A 176 -5.64 5.35 11.32
N ALA A 177 -6.35 5.95 10.35
CA ALA A 177 -7.72 6.42 10.54
C ALA A 177 -8.65 5.25 10.89
N GLY A 178 -8.50 4.11 10.20
CA GLY A 178 -9.24 2.89 10.48
C GLY A 178 -8.93 2.29 11.86
N ILE A 179 -7.68 2.35 12.31
CA ILE A 179 -7.30 1.92 13.66
C ILE A 179 -7.97 2.79 14.72
N ILE A 180 -7.90 4.12 14.59
CA ILE A 180 -8.55 5.05 15.53
C ILE A 180 -10.06 4.84 15.53
N HIS A 181 -10.68 4.74 14.35
CA HIS A 181 -12.10 4.44 14.22
C HIS A 181 -12.48 3.14 14.92
N LEU A 182 -11.66 2.09 14.82
CA LEU A 182 -11.91 0.84 15.53
C LEU A 182 -11.78 1.02 17.06
N LEU A 183 -10.71 1.67 17.52
CA LEU A 183 -10.43 1.82 18.95
C LEU A 183 -11.48 2.70 19.66
N GLU A 184 -11.82 3.85 19.09
CA GLU A 184 -12.79 4.78 19.70
C GLU A 184 -14.22 4.20 19.73
N ASN A 185 -14.63 3.52 18.65
CA ASN A 185 -15.96 2.91 18.61
C ASN A 185 -16.06 1.61 19.42
N SER A 186 -14.95 0.88 19.63
CA SER A 186 -14.96 -0.35 20.44
C SER A 186 -14.81 -0.08 21.95
N GLY A 187 -14.23 1.07 22.33
CA GLY A 187 -13.95 1.42 23.72
C GLY A 187 -12.74 0.69 24.31
N ASP A 188 -12.47 0.92 25.60
CA ASP A 188 -11.28 0.37 26.28
C ASP A 188 -11.49 -1.11 26.73
N PRO A 189 -10.50 -2.01 26.52
CA PRO A 189 -10.66 -3.47 26.60
C PRO A 189 -10.83 -4.05 28.01
N LEU A 190 -10.81 -3.23 29.06
CA LEU A 190 -10.90 -3.70 30.45
C LEU A 190 -12.30 -3.50 31.06
N GLU A 191 -13.06 -2.50 30.60
CA GLU A 191 -14.43 -2.26 31.08
C GLU A 191 -15.42 -1.93 29.97
N PHE A 192 -14.98 -1.84 28.69
CA PHE A 192 -15.77 -1.34 27.56
C PHE A 192 -16.50 -0.02 27.87
N ASN A 193 -15.87 0.79 28.72
CA ASN A 193 -16.37 2.10 29.10
C ASN A 193 -15.88 3.15 28.09
N ASN A 194 -16.67 4.22 27.94
CA ASN A 194 -16.42 5.37 27.04
C ASN A 194 -16.32 5.06 25.54
N PRO A 195 -17.31 4.36 24.92
CA PRO A 195 -17.38 4.29 23.46
C PRO A 195 -17.74 5.67 22.89
N GLN A 196 -16.93 6.16 21.96
CA GLN A 196 -17.20 7.38 21.22
C GLN A 196 -17.56 7.03 19.78
N GLN A 197 -18.82 7.27 19.41
CA GLN A 197 -19.30 7.03 18.06
C GLN A 197 -18.75 8.07 17.09
N LEU A 198 -17.66 7.73 16.40
CA LEU A 198 -17.02 8.57 15.40
C LEU A 198 -17.15 7.91 14.03
N SER A 199 -17.63 8.68 13.05
CA SER A 199 -17.60 8.26 11.64
C SER A 199 -16.16 8.18 11.14
N TYR A 200 -15.90 7.26 10.21
CA TYR A 200 -14.57 7.08 9.61
C TYR A 200 -14.00 8.39 9.03
N TRP A 201 -14.83 9.21 8.39
CA TRP A 201 -14.40 10.49 7.80
C TRP A 201 -13.99 11.52 8.85
N THR A 202 -14.63 11.49 10.03
CA THR A 202 -14.23 12.31 11.17
C THR A 202 -12.87 11.89 11.71
N CYS A 203 -12.57 10.59 11.74
CA CYS A 203 -11.24 10.07 12.09
C CYS A 203 -10.17 10.47 11.05
N VAL A 204 -10.51 10.42 9.76
CA VAL A 204 -9.60 10.91 8.69
C VAL A 204 -9.33 12.40 8.85
N TYR A 205 -10.37 13.21 9.08
CA TYR A 205 -10.25 14.63 9.36
C TYR A 205 -9.34 14.91 10.57
N PHE A 206 -9.60 14.23 11.69
CA PHE A 206 -8.80 14.33 12.91
C PHE A 206 -7.31 14.05 12.63
N LEU A 207 -7.02 13.00 11.87
CA LEU A 207 -5.63 12.70 11.49
C LEU A 207 -5.01 13.72 10.54
N ILE A 208 -5.78 14.34 9.61
CA ILE A 208 -5.29 15.48 8.78
C ILE A 208 -4.80 16.59 9.69
N VAL A 209 -5.65 17.01 10.61
CA VAL A 209 -5.45 18.16 11.48
C VAL A 209 -4.28 17.90 12.45
N THR A 210 -4.16 16.67 12.95
CA THR A 210 -3.11 16.32 13.89
C THR A 210 -1.75 16.13 13.20
N MET A 211 -1.69 15.48 12.04
CA MET A 211 -0.44 15.29 11.28
C MET A 211 0.09 16.59 10.68
N SER A 212 -0.80 17.50 10.29
CA SER A 212 -0.44 18.86 9.88
C SER A 212 -0.04 19.76 11.06
N THR A 213 -0.02 19.23 12.29
CA THR A 213 0.32 19.95 13.52
C THR A 213 -0.59 21.15 13.84
N VAL A 214 -1.79 21.20 13.24
CA VAL A 214 -2.77 22.27 13.47
C VAL A 214 -3.48 22.04 14.81
N GLY A 215 -4.00 20.84 15.04
CA GLY A 215 -4.58 20.43 16.33
C GLY A 215 -5.70 21.33 16.86
N TYR A 216 -6.79 21.50 16.10
CA TYR A 216 -7.93 22.35 16.52
C TYR A 216 -8.53 21.97 17.88
N GLY A 217 -8.51 20.68 18.23
CA GLY A 217 -9.05 20.17 19.49
C GLY A 217 -10.57 20.02 19.51
N ASP A 218 -11.23 20.13 18.36
CA ASP A 218 -12.67 19.91 18.17
C ASP A 218 -13.05 18.42 18.21
N VAL A 219 -12.19 17.57 17.66
CA VAL A 219 -12.26 16.11 17.76
C VAL A 219 -10.99 15.59 18.41
N TYR A 220 -11.12 14.68 19.35
CA TYR A 220 -10.00 14.03 20.05
C TYR A 220 -10.37 12.62 20.48
N CYS A 221 -9.36 11.78 20.68
CA CYS A 221 -9.51 10.42 21.20
C CYS A 221 -9.78 10.45 22.71
N GLU A 222 -10.86 9.82 23.16
CA GLU A 222 -11.14 9.65 24.58
C GLU A 222 -10.51 8.38 25.14
N THR A 223 -10.45 7.32 24.33
CA THR A 223 -9.93 6.01 24.76
C THR A 223 -8.44 6.03 25.09
N VAL A 224 -8.03 5.25 26.10
CA VAL A 224 -6.62 5.14 26.50
C VAL A 224 -5.79 4.49 25.37
N LEU A 225 -6.36 3.49 24.70
CA LEU A 225 -5.71 2.86 23.55
C LEU A 225 -5.57 3.81 22.36
N GLY A 226 -6.60 4.58 22.03
CA GLY A 226 -6.56 5.57 20.95
C GLY A 226 -5.50 6.64 21.18
N ARG A 227 -5.43 7.18 22.41
CA ARG A 227 -4.39 8.14 22.81
C ARG A 227 -2.99 7.56 22.73
N THR A 228 -2.80 6.33 23.21
CA THR A 228 -1.51 5.64 23.16
C THR A 228 -1.07 5.41 21.71
N PHE A 229 -1.99 4.94 20.86
CA PHE A 229 -1.73 4.77 19.43
C PHE A 229 -1.36 6.09 18.76
N LEU A 230 -2.09 7.18 19.06
CA LEU A 230 -1.84 8.50 18.50
C LEU A 230 -0.43 9.02 18.80
N VAL A 231 0.07 8.82 20.03
CA VAL A 231 1.43 9.24 20.41
C VAL A 231 2.49 8.53 19.55
N PHE A 232 2.40 7.21 19.40
CA PHE A 232 3.31 6.46 18.54
C PHE A 232 3.17 6.86 17.06
N PHE A 233 1.93 7.07 16.62
CA PHE A 233 1.64 7.48 15.25
C PHE A 233 2.23 8.85 14.93
N LEU A 234 2.20 9.82 15.83
CA LEU A 234 2.81 11.13 15.61
C LEU A 234 4.34 11.07 15.52
N LEU A 235 4.99 10.23 16.33
CA LEU A 235 6.45 10.04 16.24
C LEU A 235 6.88 9.49 14.88
N VAL A 236 6.18 8.45 14.41
CA VAL A 236 6.47 7.83 13.09
C VAL A 236 6.02 8.73 11.95
N GLY A 237 4.86 9.36 12.09
CA GLY A 237 4.23 10.21 11.08
C GLY A 237 5.05 11.46 10.78
N LEU A 238 5.56 12.13 11.81
CA LEU A 238 6.44 13.30 11.64
C LEU A 238 7.77 12.91 10.98
N ALA A 239 8.36 11.76 11.35
CA ALA A 239 9.58 11.27 10.72
C ALA A 239 9.37 10.95 9.23
N MET A 240 8.28 10.27 8.89
CA MET A 240 7.91 9.97 7.50
C MET A 240 7.61 11.23 6.70
N PHE A 241 6.93 12.21 7.30
CA PHE A 241 6.60 13.47 6.64
C PHE A 241 7.85 14.30 6.36
N ALA A 242 8.77 14.38 7.33
CA ALA A 242 10.04 15.08 7.19
C ALA A 242 10.93 14.47 6.10
N SER A 243 10.95 13.14 5.94
CA SER A 243 11.71 12.50 4.86
C SER A 243 11.03 12.66 3.49
N SER A 244 9.70 12.73 3.48
CA SER A 244 8.89 12.75 2.25
C SER A 244 8.91 14.09 1.53
N ILE A 245 8.89 15.21 2.28
CA ILE A 245 8.81 16.55 1.70
C ILE A 245 9.99 16.90 0.78
N PRO A 246 11.26 16.72 1.18
CA PRO A 246 12.40 17.10 0.34
C PRO A 246 12.42 16.35 -0.99
N GLU A 247 12.09 15.05 -0.96
CA GLU A 247 12.05 14.20 -2.14
C GLU A 247 10.92 14.64 -3.10
N ILE A 248 9.73 14.98 -2.59
CA ILE A 248 8.66 15.54 -3.42
C ILE A 248 9.09 16.88 -4.05
N ILE A 249 9.68 17.79 -3.27
CA ILE A 249 10.09 19.11 -3.75
C ILE A 249 11.17 19.00 -4.83
N GLU A 250 12.16 18.13 -4.66
CA GLU A 250 13.21 17.90 -5.66
C GLU A 250 12.63 17.37 -6.97
N LEU A 251 11.70 16.41 -6.88
CA LEU A 251 11.07 15.79 -8.05
C LEU A 251 10.16 16.78 -8.78
N VAL A 252 9.37 17.60 -8.06
CA VAL A 252 8.46 18.59 -8.64
C VAL A 252 9.21 19.83 -9.15
N GLY A 253 10.26 20.26 -8.45
CA GLY A 253 11.07 21.44 -8.78
C GLY A 253 11.99 21.27 -10.00
N SER A 254 12.23 20.03 -10.44
CA SER A 254 13.03 19.72 -11.63
C SER A 254 12.31 19.95 -12.97
N GLY A 255 11.04 20.37 -12.95
CA GLY A 255 10.29 20.75 -14.15
C GLY A 255 11.02 21.85 -14.93
N SER A 256 11.15 21.68 -16.25
CA SER A 256 11.89 22.60 -17.13
C SER A 256 11.47 24.05 -16.90
N LYS A 257 12.36 24.83 -16.28
CA LYS A 257 12.21 26.27 -16.06
C LYS A 257 12.25 27.08 -17.38
N TYR A 258 12.62 26.40 -18.48
CA TYR A 258 12.75 26.97 -19.82
C TYR A 258 11.95 26.13 -20.82
N GLY A 259 10.65 25.95 -20.55
CA GLY A 259 9.69 25.35 -21.47
C GLY A 259 8.93 26.41 -22.27
N GLY A 260 9.64 27.32 -22.92
CA GLY A 260 9.03 28.30 -23.83
C GLY A 260 9.29 27.88 -25.27
N GLU A 261 8.24 27.71 -26.07
CA GLU A 261 8.39 27.61 -27.52
C GLU A 261 8.88 28.98 -28.02
N LEU A 262 10.11 29.05 -28.55
CA LEU A 262 10.65 30.26 -29.16
C LEU A 262 9.74 30.63 -30.33
N LYS A 263 8.88 31.62 -30.11
CA LYS A 263 8.03 32.21 -31.15
C LYS A 263 8.97 32.81 -32.20
N ARG A 264 9.15 32.09 -33.31
CA ARG A 264 9.96 32.51 -34.44
C ARG A 264 9.24 33.73 -35.05
N GLU A 265 9.59 34.93 -34.63
CA GLU A 265 9.19 36.12 -35.37
C GLU A 265 9.74 35.97 -36.78
N GLN A 266 8.85 36.05 -37.77
CA GLN A 266 9.22 36.04 -39.18
C GLN A 266 10.27 37.13 -39.38
N GLY A 267 11.49 36.71 -39.70
CA GLY A 267 12.60 37.62 -39.94
C GLY A 267 12.19 38.68 -40.94
N LYS A 268 12.20 39.94 -40.50
CA LYS A 268 12.34 41.05 -41.44
C LYS A 268 13.62 40.77 -42.21
N SER A 269 13.48 40.62 -43.52
CA SER A 269 14.57 40.37 -44.45
C SER A 269 15.74 41.30 -44.16
N CYS A 270 16.95 40.74 -44.11
CA CYS A 270 18.22 41.45 -43.93
C CYS A 270 18.61 42.29 -45.18
N ALA A 271 17.61 42.82 -45.90
CA ALA A 271 17.76 43.62 -47.12
C ALA A 271 17.57 45.13 -46.89
N GLN A 272 17.28 45.57 -45.66
CA GLN A 272 17.05 46.99 -45.32
C GLN A 272 18.17 47.65 -44.51
N LEU A 273 19.30 46.96 -44.30
CA LEU A 273 20.47 47.52 -43.63
C LEU A 273 21.66 47.50 -44.60
N ALA A 274 21.63 48.40 -45.59
CA ALA A 274 22.82 48.82 -46.34
C ALA A 274 23.15 50.28 -45.97
N PRO A 275 24.43 50.64 -45.83
CA PRO A 275 24.88 51.77 -45.01
C PRO A 275 24.88 53.11 -45.75
N SER A 276 24.30 54.15 -45.16
CA SER A 276 24.61 55.55 -45.49
C SER A 276 25.81 55.99 -44.65
N ALA A 277 27.00 55.57 -45.06
CA ALA A 277 28.27 56.08 -44.57
C ALA A 277 29.06 56.65 -45.75
N GLN A 278 28.71 57.86 -46.18
CA GLN A 278 29.58 58.72 -46.98
C GLN A 278 29.39 60.16 -46.51
N GLN A 279 30.52 60.85 -46.39
CA GLN A 279 30.74 62.26 -46.02
C GLN A 279 30.91 62.56 -44.53
N VAL A 280 32.09 62.24 -43.97
CA VAL A 280 32.97 63.23 -43.31
C VAL A 280 34.41 62.71 -43.40
N GLU A 281 35.12 63.05 -44.47
CA GLU A 281 36.59 63.21 -44.42
C GLU A 281 37.02 64.14 -45.57
N GLN A 282 37.92 65.07 -45.25
CA GLN A 282 38.59 66.10 -46.07
C GLN A 282 37.93 67.49 -46.16
N GLY A 283 38.60 68.48 -45.53
CA GLY A 283 38.56 69.90 -45.91
C GLY A 283 38.13 70.85 -44.80
#